data_AF-A0A942HSQ4-F1
#
_entry.id   AF-A0A942HSQ4-F1
#
_cell.length_a   1.000
_cell.length_b   1.000
_cell.length_c   1.000
_cell.angle_alpha   90.00
_cell.angle_beta   90.00
_cell.angle_gamma   90.00
#
_symmetry.space_group_name_H-M   'P 1'
#
loop_
_entity.id
_entity.type
_entity.pdbx_description
1 polymer ?
#
loop_
_entity_poly.entity_id
_entity_poly.type
_entity_poly.pdbx_seq_one_letter_code
_entity_poly.pdbx_strand_id
1 'polypeptide(L)'
;MEIVGLILILLGGIGMFVSGIWLIICSFKKSVIWGLCYLFVPFASIAYVAVDWNRAMKPFLISVVSLVVVVTGALISPSVKDNISRRGAEEAAITP
;
A
#
# COMPACT_ATOMS: atom_id res chain seq x y z
N MET A 1 -8.02 -14.76 16.83
CA MET A 1 -8.18 -13.66 15.86
C MET A 1 -6.85 -13.19 15.26
N GLU A 2 -5.72 -13.37 15.92
CA GLU A 2 -4.41 -12.96 15.41
C GLU A 2 -4.04 -13.56 14.05
N ILE A 3 -4.19 -14.89 13.89
CA ILE A 3 -3.90 -15.58 12.63
C ILE A 3 -4.74 -15.01 11.47
N VAL A 4 -6.00 -14.66 11.73
CA VAL A 4 -6.89 -14.05 10.71
C VAL A 4 -6.38 -12.66 10.32
N GLY A 5 -6.00 -11.83 11.29
CA GLY A 5 -5.42 -10.51 11.02
C GLY A 5 -4.14 -10.60 10.18
N LEU A 6 -3.24 -11.54 10.51
CA LEU A 6 -2.02 -11.78 9.75
C LEU A 6 -2.31 -12.26 8.31
N ILE A 7 -3.26 -13.17 8.11
CA ILE A 7 -3.65 -13.64 6.78
C ILE A 7 -4.18 -12.47 5.92
N LEU A 8 -5.03 -11.60 6.49
CA LEU A 8 -5.55 -10.43 5.78
C LEU A 8 -4.43 -9.46 5.40
N ILE A 9 -3.51 -9.17 6.32
CA ILE A 9 -2.35 -8.31 6.05
C ILE A 9 -1.50 -8.90 4.92
N LEU A 10 -1.24 -10.21 4.93
CA LEU A 10 -0.46 -10.87 3.89
C LEU A 10 -1.17 -10.84 2.53
N LEU A 11 -2.44 -11.20 2.47
CA LEU A 11 -3.23 -11.19 1.23
C LEU A 11 -3.36 -9.79 0.65
N GLY A 12 -3.68 -8.81 1.48
CA GLY A 12 -3.73 -7.40 1.09
C GLY A 12 -2.34 -6.88 0.67
N GLY A 13 -1.27 -7.27 1.37
CA GLY A 13 0.09 -6.91 1.02
C GLY A 13 0.50 -7.42 -0.36
N ILE A 14 0.18 -8.69 -0.67
CA ILE A 14 0.39 -9.27 -2.00
C ILE A 14 -0.41 -8.52 -3.06
N GLY A 15 -1.68 -8.20 -2.78
CA GLY A 15 -2.52 -7.42 -3.69
C GLY A 15 -1.97 -6.03 -3.98
N MET A 16 -1.47 -5.31 -2.96
CA MET A 16 -0.79 -4.03 -3.12
C MET A 16 0.49 -4.16 -3.95
N PHE A 17 1.28 -5.22 -3.73
CA PHE A 17 2.52 -5.44 -4.46
C PHE A 17 2.26 -5.72 -5.95
N VAL A 18 1.31 -6.61 -6.25
CA VAL A 18 0.94 -6.96 -7.63
C VAL A 18 0.36 -5.76 -8.37
N SER A 19 -0.56 -5.02 -7.74
CA SER A 19 -1.13 -3.80 -8.33
C SER A 19 -0.11 -2.69 -8.55
N GLY A 20 0.85 -2.53 -7.62
CA GLY A 20 1.96 -1.60 -7.76
C GLY A 20 2.84 -1.91 -8.96
N ILE A 21 3.26 -3.17 -9.12
CA ILE A 21 4.02 -3.62 -10.29
C ILE A 21 3.21 -3.42 -11.58
N TRP A 22 1.92 -3.72 -11.55
CA TRP A 22 1.06 -3.54 -12.72
C TRP A 22 0.98 -2.07 -13.15
N LEU A 23 0.84 -1.14 -12.21
CA LEU A 23 0.88 0.30 -12.51
C LEU A 23 2.22 0.72 -13.11
N ILE A 24 3.34 0.22 -12.58
CA ILE A 24 4.68 0.47 -13.15
C ILE A 24 4.72 -0.03 -14.60
N ILE A 25 4.31 -1.27 -14.86
CA ILE A 25 4.29 -1.83 -16.23
C ILE A 25 3.41 -0.97 -17.16
N CYS A 26 2.21 -0.58 -16.72
CA CYS A 26 1.34 0.29 -17.51
C CYS A 26 2.01 1.63 -17.82
N SER A 27 2.74 2.23 -16.87
CA SER A 27 3.44 3.50 -17.07
C SER A 27 4.55 3.39 -18.12
N PHE A 28 5.36 2.34 -18.07
CA PHE A 28 6.37 2.05 -19.11
C PHE A 28 5.75 1.74 -20.46
N LYS A 29 4.59 1.06 -20.49
CA LYS A 29 3.84 0.80 -21.74
C LYS A 29 3.27 2.08 -22.37
N LYS A 30 3.15 3.18 -21.63
CA LYS A 30 2.75 4.49 -22.17
C LYS A 30 3.97 5.21 -22.75
N SER A 31 5.00 5.41 -21.95
CA SER A 31 6.32 5.88 -22.41
C SER A 31 7.39 5.59 -21.37
N VAL A 32 8.65 5.50 -21.83
CA VAL A 32 9.80 5.33 -20.93
C VAL A 32 9.93 6.49 -19.95
N ILE A 33 9.63 7.72 -20.40
CA ILE A 33 9.64 8.92 -19.55
C ILE A 33 8.61 8.80 -18.43
N TRP A 34 7.38 8.38 -18.74
CA TRP A 34 6.34 8.19 -17.72
C TRP A 34 6.71 7.09 -16.72
N GLY A 35 7.31 5.99 -17.18
CA GLY A 35 7.82 4.94 -16.30
C GLY A 35 8.93 5.42 -15.36
N LEU A 36 9.88 6.21 -15.88
CA LEU A 36 10.93 6.82 -15.05
C LEU A 36 10.34 7.82 -14.05
N CYS A 37 9.45 8.71 -14.49
CA CYS A 37 8.77 9.65 -13.60
C CYS A 37 8.02 8.91 -12.49
N TYR A 38 7.29 7.85 -12.83
CA TYR A 38 6.56 7.03 -11.84
C TYR A 38 7.50 6.45 -10.77
N LEU A 39 8.72 6.03 -11.14
CA LEU A 39 9.68 5.41 -10.23
C LEU A 39 10.45 6.41 -9.35
N PHE A 40 10.85 7.54 -9.93
CA PHE A 40 11.71 8.53 -9.28
C PHE A 40 10.95 9.71 -8.64
N VAL A 41 9.71 9.96 -9.07
CA VAL A 41 8.93 11.11 -8.61
C VAL A 41 7.74 10.61 -7.77
N PRO A 42 7.70 10.91 -6.45
CA PRO A 42 6.72 10.34 -5.53
C PRO A 42 5.26 10.68 -5.86
N PHE A 43 5.01 11.78 -6.58
CA PHE A 43 3.66 12.20 -6.99
C PHE A 43 3.30 11.83 -8.44
N ALA A 44 4.25 11.28 -9.21
CA ALA A 44 3.97 10.89 -10.59
C ALA A 44 3.04 9.69 -10.68
N SER A 45 2.92 8.88 -9.63
CA SER A 45 1.96 7.78 -9.57
C SER A 45 0.52 8.26 -9.65
N ILE A 46 0.17 9.29 -8.87
CA ILE A 46 -1.16 9.90 -8.86
C ILE A 46 -1.40 10.63 -10.19
N ALA A 47 -0.40 11.38 -10.68
CA ALA A 47 -0.50 12.07 -11.97
C ALA A 47 -0.71 11.07 -13.13
N TYR A 48 -0.01 9.93 -13.12
CA TYR A 48 -0.17 8.88 -14.13
C TYR A 48 -1.57 8.27 -14.10
N VAL A 49 -2.13 8.03 -12.91
CA VAL A 49 -3.50 7.53 -12.76
C VAL A 49 -4.51 8.51 -13.36
N ALA A 50 -4.33 9.83 -13.16
CA ALA A 50 -5.19 10.84 -13.78
C ALA A 50 -5.02 10.92 -15.31
N VAL A 51 -3.79 10.78 -15.81
CA VAL A 51 -3.45 10.89 -17.24
C VAL A 51 -3.85 9.65 -18.05
N ASP A 52 -3.85 8.46 -17.44
CA ASP A 52 -4.24 7.21 -18.10
C ASP A 52 -5.24 6.42 -17.27
N TRP A 53 -6.34 7.09 -16.89
CA TRP A 53 -7.36 6.51 -16.04
C TRP A 53 -7.88 5.17 -16.58
N ASN A 54 -8.10 5.04 -17.90
CA ASN A 54 -8.64 3.82 -18.48
C ASN A 54 -7.74 2.59 -18.25
N ARG A 55 -6.41 2.75 -18.29
CA ARG A 55 -5.45 1.66 -18.05
C ARG A 55 -5.08 1.52 -16.57
N ALA A 56 -5.05 2.62 -15.83
CA ALA A 56 -4.63 2.68 -14.44
C ALA A 56 -5.77 2.33 -13.46
N MET A 57 -7.04 2.55 -13.82
CA MET A 57 -8.20 2.35 -12.93
C MET A 57 -8.26 0.92 -12.37
N LYS A 58 -8.02 -0.10 -13.20
CA LYS A 58 -8.06 -1.51 -12.75
C LYS A 58 -7.02 -1.80 -11.66
N PRO A 59 -5.70 -1.62 -11.90
CA PRO A 59 -4.71 -1.87 -10.87
C PRO A 59 -4.82 -0.88 -9.70
N PHE A 60 -5.25 0.37 -9.93
CA PHE A 60 -5.48 1.33 -8.86
C PHE A 60 -6.64 0.92 -7.93
N LEU A 61 -7.76 0.43 -8.46
CA LEU A 61 -8.85 -0.10 -7.63
C LEU A 61 -8.40 -1.31 -6.81
N ILE A 62 -7.61 -2.21 -7.41
CA ILE A 62 -7.04 -3.35 -6.69
C ILE A 62 -6.15 -2.86 -5.54
N SER A 63 -5.32 -1.83 -5.75
CA SER A 63 -4.46 -1.30 -4.69
C SER A 63 -5.27 -0.68 -3.55
N VAL A 64 -6.35 0.05 -3.86
CA VAL A 64 -7.26 0.63 -2.86
C VAL A 64 -7.97 -0.45 -2.05
N VAL A 65 -8.53 -1.48 -2.70
CA VAL A 65 -9.18 -2.60 -1.99
C VAL A 65 -8.16 -3.33 -1.12
N SER A 66 -6.96 -3.57 -1.65
CA SER A 66 -5.89 -4.22 -0.90
C SER A 66 -5.47 -3.41 0.32
N LEU A 67 -5.40 -2.08 0.20
CA LEU A 67 -5.12 -1.18 1.32
C LEU A 67 -6.19 -1.32 2.41
N VAL A 68 -7.48 -1.32 2.05
CA VAL A 68 -8.57 -1.52 3.02
C VAL A 68 -8.44 -2.85 3.73
N VAL A 69 -8.09 -3.92 3.01
CA VAL A 69 -7.87 -5.26 3.58
C VAL A 69 -6.70 -5.25 4.57
N VAL A 70 -5.57 -4.65 4.22
CA VAL A 70 -4.40 -4.53 5.11
C VAL A 70 -4.75 -3.75 6.38
N VAL A 71 -5.40 -2.59 6.23
CA VAL A 71 -5.80 -1.75 7.37
C VAL A 71 -6.77 -2.50 8.28
N THR A 72 -7.75 -3.20 7.71
CA THR A 72 -8.69 -4.02 8.48
C THR A 72 -7.97 -5.14 9.23
N GLY A 73 -7.05 -5.85 8.57
CA GLY A 73 -6.22 -6.89 9.20
C GLY A 73 -5.35 -6.36 10.34
N ALA A 74 -4.78 -5.16 10.18
CA ALA A 74 -3.98 -4.49 11.20
C ALA A 74 -4.81 -4.08 12.43
N LEU A 75 -6.04 -3.60 12.24
CA LEU A 75 -6.93 -3.18 13.33
C LEU A 75 -7.43 -4.35 14.19
N ILE A 76 -7.60 -5.53 13.59
CA ILE A 76 -8.10 -6.72 14.30
C ILE A 76 -6.97 -7.61 14.86
N SER A 77 -5.70 -7.32 14.54
CA SER A 77 -4.56 -8.11 14.99
C SER A 77 -4.09 -7.66 16.39
N PRO A 78 -4.19 -8.53 17.42
CA PRO A 78 -3.76 -8.21 18.78
C PRO A 78 -2.28 -7.84 18.84
N SER A 79 -1.42 -8.57 18.13
CA SER A 79 0.03 -8.35 18.11
C SER A 79 0.43 -7.01 17.50
N VAL A 80 -0.37 -6.47 16.57
CA VAL A 80 -0.16 -5.10 16.06
C VAL A 80 -0.53 -4.08 17.12
N LYS A 81 -1.67 -4.27 17.80
CA LYS A 81 -2.14 -3.40 18.88
C LYS A 81 -1.19 -3.38 20.08
N ASP A 82 -0.66 -4.54 20.46
CA ASP A 82 0.29 -4.70 21.56
C ASP A 82 1.63 -4.02 21.25
N ASN A 83 2.13 -4.17 20.02
CA ASN A 83 3.34 -3.46 19.59
C ASN A 83 3.15 -1.94 19.56
N ILE A 84 1.99 -1.43 19.12
CA ILE A 84 1.69 0.01 19.15
C ILE A 84 1.65 0.52 20.59
N SER A 85 1.00 -0.22 21.50
CA SER A 85 0.90 0.16 22.91
C SER A 85 2.26 0.14 23.61
N ARG A 86 3.08 -0.89 23.32
CA ARG A 86 4.45 -1.01 23.83
C ARG A 86 5.33 0.15 23.36
N ARG A 87 5.26 0.49 22.06
CA ARG A 87 6.01 1.62 21.49
C ARG A 87 5.60 2.96 22.08
N GLY A 88 4.30 3.18 22.29
CA GLY A 88 3.81 4.41 22.93
C GLY A 88 4.30 4.55 24.38
N ALA A 89 4.38 3.44 25.12
CA ALA A 89 4.96 3.44 26.47
C ALA A 89 6.48 3.71 26.46
N GLU A 90 7.21 3.16 25.48
CA GLU A 90 8.64 3.47 25.27
C GLU A 90 8.86 4.95 24.96
N GLU A 91 8.07 5.54 24.06
CA GLU A 91 8.16 6.96 23.68
C GLU A 91 7.85 7.90 24.87
N ALA A 92 6.87 7.56 25.71
CA ALA A 92 6.53 8.32 26.92
C ALA A 92 7.60 8.21 28.02
N ALA A 93 8.40 7.14 28.05
CA ALA A 93 9.48 6.96 29.02
C ALA A 93 10.77 7.71 28.63
N ILE A 94 10.93 8.09 27.36
CA ILE A 94 12.13 8.76 26.83
C ILE A 94 11.94 10.30 26.76
N THR A 95 10.71 10.79 26.90
CA THR A 95 10.41 12.22 26.99
C THR A 95 10.56 12.70 28.45
N PRO A 96 11.49 13.63 28.76
CA PRO A 96 11.71 14.12 30.13
C PRO A 96 10.60 15.03 30.63
#